data_AF-A0A7V5F235-F1
#
_entry.id   AF-A0A7V5F235-F1
#
_cell.length_a   1.000
_cell.length_b   1.000
_cell.length_c   1.000
_cell.angle_alpha   90.00
_cell.angle_beta   90.00
_cell.angle_gamma   90.00
#
_symmetry.space_group_name_H-M   'P 1'
#
loop_
_entity.id
_entity.type
_entity.pdbx_description
1 polymer ?
#
loop_
_entity_poly.entity_id
_entity_poly.type
_entity_poly.pdbx_seq_one_letter_code
_entity_poly.pdbx_strand_id
1 'polypeptide(L)'
;MSLSDAQITDHPSPNFGDRRDGLGPELVVLHYTVLDCAAALERLCDPVHEVSTHYLIGREGQVFRLVDEGMRAWHAGAGTWAGRGDVNSRSIGIELENSGLTPFSEPQMARLEGLLSDILARWRIGPEGVI
;
A
#
# COMPACT_ATOMS: atom_id res chain seq x y z
N MET A 1 7.16 17.24 -3.62
CA MET A 1 8.61 17.00 -3.57
C MET A 1 8.75 15.49 -3.66
N SER A 2 9.35 14.96 -4.72
CA SER A 2 9.45 13.49 -4.92
C SER A 2 10.23 12.87 -3.76
N LEU A 3 9.73 11.78 -3.18
CA LEU A 3 10.45 11.05 -2.15
C LEU A 3 11.65 10.37 -2.82
N SER A 4 12.86 10.68 -2.36
CA SER A 4 14.02 9.89 -2.75
C SER A 4 13.91 8.49 -2.15
N ASP A 5 14.28 7.45 -2.90
CA ASP A 5 14.34 6.05 -2.43
C ASP A 5 15.10 5.89 -1.10
N ALA A 6 16.01 6.81 -0.77
CA ALA A 6 16.75 6.85 0.50
C ALA A 6 15.88 7.01 1.77
N GLN A 7 14.57 7.19 1.65
CA GLN A 7 13.63 7.33 2.77
C GLN A 7 12.66 6.15 2.93
N ILE A 8 12.78 5.11 2.10
CA ILE A 8 11.96 3.90 2.15
C ILE A 8 12.81 2.74 2.68
N THR A 9 12.31 2.06 3.71
CA THR A 9 12.95 0.86 4.27
C THR A 9 12.36 -0.38 3.60
N ASP A 10 13.19 -1.23 3.01
CA ASP A 10 12.73 -2.52 2.49
C ASP A 10 12.44 -3.50 3.63
N HIS A 11 11.23 -4.08 3.61
CA HIS A 11 10.77 -5.10 4.55
C HIS A 11 9.94 -6.14 3.80
N PRO A 12 10.57 -6.99 2.97
CA PRO A 12 9.87 -7.79 1.98
C PRO A 12 8.91 -8.81 2.62
N SER A 13 7.64 -8.78 2.20
CA SER A 13 6.65 -9.79 2.55
C SER A 13 6.73 -10.97 1.58
N PRO A 14 6.56 -12.22 2.03
CA PRO A 14 6.42 -13.37 1.14
C PRO A 14 5.03 -13.45 0.48
N ASN A 15 4.06 -12.66 0.94
CA ASN A 15 2.65 -12.77 0.56
C ASN A 15 2.36 -11.97 -0.71
N PHE A 16 2.86 -12.40 -1.85
CA PHE A 16 2.57 -11.79 -3.14
C PHE A 16 2.57 -12.83 -4.25
N GLY A 17 2.11 -12.44 -5.44
CA GLY A 17 2.22 -13.26 -6.65
C GLY A 17 2.14 -12.41 -7.90
N ASP A 18 2.07 -13.07 -9.05
CA ASP A 18 1.90 -12.36 -10.32
C ASP A 18 0.57 -11.62 -10.37
N ARG A 19 0.56 -10.44 -11.00
CA ARG A 19 -0.69 -9.77 -11.39
C ARG A 19 -1.42 -10.66 -12.41
N ARG A 20 -2.72 -10.84 -12.20
CA ARG A 20 -3.54 -11.73 -13.04
C ARG A 20 -3.96 -11.04 -14.32
N ASP A 21 -4.23 -11.82 -15.36
CA ASP A 21 -4.82 -11.37 -16.64
C ASP A 21 -4.08 -10.22 -17.35
N GLY A 22 -2.76 -10.09 -17.11
CA GLY A 22 -1.95 -9.00 -17.67
C GLY A 22 -2.32 -7.61 -17.12
N LEU A 23 -3.02 -7.57 -15.98
CA LEU A 23 -3.43 -6.32 -15.35
C LEU A 23 -2.24 -5.60 -14.72
N GLY A 24 -2.34 -4.28 -14.69
CA GLY A 24 -1.41 -3.40 -13.99
C GLY A 24 -2.14 -2.45 -13.03
N PRO A 25 -1.38 -1.73 -12.19
CA PRO A 25 -1.92 -0.67 -11.35
C PRO A 25 -2.67 0.38 -12.15
N GLU A 26 -3.92 0.60 -11.75
CA GLU A 26 -4.79 1.70 -12.18
C GLU A 26 -5.49 2.37 -10.98
N LEU A 27 -5.29 1.81 -9.78
CA LEU A 27 -5.83 2.30 -8.51
C LEU A 27 -4.71 2.39 -7.48
N VAL A 28 -4.89 3.28 -6.50
CA VAL A 28 -4.22 3.22 -5.21
C VAL A 28 -5.30 3.05 -4.15
N VAL A 29 -5.17 2.03 -3.30
CA VAL A 29 -6.13 1.78 -2.22
C VAL A 29 -5.50 2.10 -0.88
N LEU A 30 -6.12 3.02 -0.14
CA LEU A 30 -5.68 3.41 1.18
C LEU A 30 -6.36 2.56 2.25
N HIS A 31 -5.56 2.05 3.17
CA HIS A 31 -5.99 1.26 4.32
C HIS A 31 -5.44 1.85 5.61
N TYR A 32 -5.95 1.38 6.74
CA TYR A 32 -5.31 1.60 8.03
C TYR A 32 -5.28 0.30 8.85
N THR A 33 -4.23 0.16 9.66
CA THR A 33 -3.84 -1.14 10.23
C THR A 33 -4.62 -1.57 11.46
N VAL A 34 -5.22 -0.65 12.22
CA VAL A 34 -5.72 -0.82 13.62
C VAL A 34 -4.62 -1.21 14.64
N LEU A 35 -3.52 -1.79 14.16
CA LEU A 35 -2.32 -2.21 14.87
C LEU A 35 -1.23 -1.12 14.81
N ASP A 36 -0.25 -1.19 15.72
CA ASP A 36 0.99 -0.44 15.56
C ASP A 36 1.83 -0.96 14.39
N CYS A 37 2.85 -0.20 14.01
CA CYS A 37 3.67 -0.52 12.83
C CYS A 37 4.38 -1.88 12.95
N ALA A 38 4.87 -2.25 14.13
CA ALA A 38 5.60 -3.51 14.31
C ALA A 38 4.66 -4.71 14.17
N ALA A 39 3.51 -4.67 14.84
CA ALA A 39 2.49 -5.71 14.74
C ALA A 39 1.89 -5.80 13.32
N ALA A 40 1.73 -4.66 12.63
CA ALA A 40 1.31 -4.64 11.24
C ALA A 40 2.33 -5.33 10.32
N LEU A 41 3.63 -5.04 10.47
CA LEU A 41 4.69 -5.69 9.68
C LEU A 41 4.70 -7.21 9.90
N GLU A 42 4.63 -7.66 11.16
CA GLU A 42 4.53 -9.09 11.47
C GLU A 42 3.34 -9.74 10.76
N ARG A 43 2.15 -9.13 10.86
CA ARG A 43 0.92 -9.65 10.26
C ARG A 43 0.95 -9.68 8.74
N LEU A 44 1.53 -8.66 8.11
CA LEU A 44 1.63 -8.51 6.65
C LEU A 44 2.74 -9.38 6.04
N CYS A 45 3.67 -9.88 6.86
CA CYS A 45 4.78 -10.74 6.43
C CYS A 45 4.64 -12.20 6.88
N ASP A 46 3.62 -12.53 7.68
CA ASP A 46 3.36 -13.89 8.10
C ASP A 46 2.73 -14.71 6.94
N PRO A 47 3.38 -15.79 6.46
CA PRO A 47 2.88 -16.60 5.36
C PRO A 47 1.59 -17.37 5.69
N VAL A 48 1.25 -17.58 6.96
CA VAL A 48 -0.01 -18.24 7.36
C VAL A 48 -1.22 -17.34 7.06
N HIS A 49 -0.98 -16.05 7.09
CA HIS A 49 -2.01 -15.02 7.08
C HIS A 49 -2.41 -14.57 5.68
N GLU A 50 -1.55 -14.81 4.68
CA GLU A 50 -1.79 -14.57 3.24
C GLU A 50 -2.42 -13.19 2.94
N VAL A 51 -1.94 -12.15 3.62
CA VAL A 51 -2.25 -10.75 3.31
C VAL A 51 -0.98 -9.93 3.27
N SER A 52 -0.99 -8.88 2.47
CA SER A 52 0.12 -7.93 2.34
C SER A 52 -0.36 -6.64 1.71
N THR A 53 0.47 -5.62 1.76
CA THR A 53 0.31 -4.35 1.06
C THR A 53 1.62 -4.03 0.33
N HIS A 54 1.64 -3.00 -0.52
CA HIS A 54 2.90 -2.58 -1.15
C HIS A 54 3.69 -1.70 -0.20
N TYR A 55 3.01 -0.79 0.50
CA TYR A 55 3.61 0.14 1.44
C TYR A 55 2.90 0.18 2.78
N LEU A 56 3.66 0.38 3.85
CA LEU A 56 3.16 0.72 5.19
C LEU A 56 3.82 2.04 5.63
N ILE A 57 3.00 3.01 6.06
CA ILE A 57 3.48 4.29 6.59
C ILE A 57 3.20 4.36 8.09
N GLY A 58 4.28 4.40 8.88
CA GLY A 58 4.24 4.57 10.32
C GLY A 58 3.82 5.98 10.73
N ARG A 59 3.39 6.12 11.99
CA ARG A 59 2.87 7.39 12.53
C ARG A 59 3.90 8.52 12.56
N GLU A 60 5.19 8.23 12.62
CA GLU A 60 6.25 9.24 12.59
C GLU A 60 6.84 9.44 11.18
N GLY A 61 6.15 8.93 10.15
CA GLY A 61 6.54 9.09 8.75
C GLY A 61 7.62 8.12 8.27
N GLN A 62 7.83 6.99 8.97
CA GLN A 62 8.57 5.86 8.42
C GLN A 62 7.78 5.26 7.26
N VAL A 63 8.46 4.90 6.18
CA VAL A 63 7.84 4.20 5.04
C VAL A 63 8.53 2.86 4.86
N PHE A 64 7.75 1.80 4.82
CA PHE A 64 8.22 0.44 4.54
C PHE A 64 7.68 -0.03 3.21
N ARG A 65 8.54 -0.64 2.38
CA ARG A 65 8.15 -1.32 1.14
C ARG A 65 8.14 -2.82 1.38
N LEU A 66 6.96 -3.43 1.21
CA LEU A 66 6.73 -4.85 1.49
C LEU A 66 6.64 -5.69 0.21
N VAL A 67 6.00 -5.16 -0.83
CA VAL A 67 5.80 -5.85 -2.11
C VAL A 67 6.17 -4.90 -3.24
N ASP A 68 6.90 -5.41 -4.23
CA ASP A 68 7.23 -4.66 -5.44
C ASP A 68 5.94 -4.26 -6.19
N GLU A 69 5.88 -3.03 -6.70
CA GLU A 69 4.69 -2.50 -7.37
C GLU A 69 4.32 -3.26 -8.66
N GLY A 70 5.27 -3.96 -9.29
CA GLY A 70 4.99 -4.85 -10.42
C GLY A 70 4.26 -6.13 -10.00
N MET A 71 4.34 -6.50 -8.73
CA MET A 71 3.73 -7.72 -8.18
C MET A 71 2.36 -7.43 -7.55
N ARG A 72 1.56 -8.49 -7.38
CA ARG A 72 0.24 -8.43 -6.76
C ARG A 72 0.35 -8.66 -5.26
N ALA A 73 0.30 -7.58 -4.47
CA ALA A 73 0.03 -7.67 -3.03
C ALA A 73 -1.42 -8.12 -2.76
N TRP A 74 -1.70 -8.62 -1.56
CA TRP A 74 -2.99 -9.23 -1.18
C TRP A 74 -3.67 -8.42 -0.07
N HIS A 75 -4.23 -7.25 -0.40
CA HIS A 75 -4.82 -6.31 0.57
C HIS A 75 -6.34 -6.09 0.39
N ALA A 76 -6.88 -6.33 -0.80
CA ALA A 76 -8.27 -5.99 -1.14
C ALA A 76 -9.24 -7.19 -1.15
N GLY A 77 -8.79 -8.38 -0.71
CA GLY A 77 -9.60 -9.61 -0.74
C GLY A 77 -10.17 -9.93 -2.12
N ALA A 78 -11.44 -10.35 -2.18
CA ALA A 78 -12.21 -10.56 -3.42
C ALA A 78 -12.88 -9.26 -3.93
N GLY A 79 -12.35 -8.10 -3.55
CA GLY A 79 -12.94 -6.79 -3.80
C GLY A 79 -13.19 -6.47 -5.27
N THR A 80 -14.16 -5.57 -5.50
CA THR A 80 -14.55 -5.04 -6.80
C THR A 80 -14.70 -3.52 -6.68
N TRP A 81 -14.22 -2.78 -7.67
CA TRP A 81 -14.39 -1.33 -7.74
C TRP A 81 -14.92 -0.93 -9.12
N ALA A 82 -15.94 -0.06 -9.17
CA ALA A 82 -16.59 0.38 -10.41
C ALA A 82 -16.97 -0.79 -11.36
N GLY A 83 -17.42 -1.92 -10.81
CA GLY A 83 -17.79 -3.11 -11.58
C GLY A 83 -16.60 -3.97 -12.05
N ARG A 84 -15.37 -3.64 -11.68
CA ARG A 84 -14.15 -4.36 -12.06
C ARG A 84 -13.59 -5.14 -10.87
N GLY A 85 -13.51 -6.46 -11.01
CA GLY A 85 -12.97 -7.36 -9.99
C GLY A 85 -11.44 -7.39 -9.97
N ASP A 86 -10.90 -8.17 -9.02
CA ASP A 86 -9.47 -8.35 -8.73
C ASP A 86 -8.72 -7.04 -8.51
N VAL A 87 -9.22 -6.25 -7.55
CA VAL A 87 -8.62 -4.99 -7.13
C VAL A 87 -7.13 -5.15 -6.79
N ASN A 88 -6.71 -6.29 -6.22
CA ASN A 88 -5.29 -6.57 -5.95
C ASN A 88 -4.41 -6.50 -7.20
N SER A 89 -4.83 -7.11 -8.32
CA SER A 89 -4.06 -7.03 -9.59
C SER A 89 -4.11 -5.64 -10.23
N ARG A 90 -5.09 -4.82 -9.85
CA ARG A 90 -5.36 -3.47 -10.39
C ARG A 90 -4.81 -2.34 -9.52
N SER A 91 -4.22 -2.63 -8.37
CA SER A 91 -3.92 -1.57 -7.41
C SER A 91 -2.56 -1.69 -6.75
N ILE A 92 -2.14 -0.53 -6.21
CA ILE A 92 -1.13 -0.41 -5.17
C ILE A 92 -1.85 -0.17 -3.84
N GLY A 93 -1.73 -1.10 -2.91
CA GLY A 93 -2.13 -0.91 -1.51
C GLY A 93 -1.12 -0.09 -0.72
N ILE A 94 -1.63 0.86 0.08
CA ILE A 94 -0.88 1.61 1.09
C ILE A 94 -1.61 1.48 2.43
N GLU A 95 -0.92 0.98 3.44
CA GLU A 95 -1.39 0.93 4.82
C GLU A 95 -0.87 2.12 5.62
N LEU A 96 -1.73 2.71 6.45
CA LEU A 96 -1.38 3.76 7.39
C LEU A 96 -1.49 3.21 8.82
N GLU A 97 -0.42 3.33 9.60
CA GLU A 97 -0.48 3.05 11.04
C GLU A 97 -1.49 3.99 11.71
N ASN A 98 -2.67 3.46 12.05
CA ASN A 98 -3.72 4.21 12.74
C ASN A 98 -4.71 3.26 13.43
N SER A 99 -5.20 3.66 14.60
CA SER A 99 -6.18 2.89 15.38
C SER A 99 -7.63 3.04 14.90
N GLY A 100 -7.89 3.98 13.99
CA GLY A 100 -9.24 4.43 13.60
C GLY A 100 -9.91 5.37 14.61
N LEU A 101 -9.27 5.62 15.77
CA LEU A 101 -9.82 6.44 16.85
C LEU A 101 -9.15 7.82 16.96
N THR A 102 -8.06 8.04 16.22
CA THR A 102 -7.28 9.26 16.27
C THR A 102 -7.00 9.80 14.86
N PRO A 103 -6.88 11.13 14.68
CA PRO A 103 -6.45 11.68 13.41
C PRO A 103 -5.10 11.10 12.95
N PHE A 104 -4.91 11.00 11.63
CA PHE A 104 -3.60 10.71 11.03
C PHE A 104 -2.63 11.85 11.33
N SER A 105 -1.37 11.52 11.63
CA SER A 105 -0.36 12.52 12.04
C SER A 105 0.16 13.30 10.82
N GLU A 106 0.63 14.52 11.05
CA GLU A 106 1.21 15.34 9.98
C GLU A 106 2.41 14.67 9.28
N PRO A 107 3.37 14.05 9.99
CA PRO A 107 4.50 13.38 9.32
C PRO A 107 4.05 12.21 8.44
N GLN A 108 3.03 11.45 8.88
CA GLN A 108 2.46 10.35 8.11
C GLN A 108 1.75 10.85 6.84
N MET A 109 0.95 11.91 6.96
CA MET A 109 0.24 12.49 5.81
C MET A 109 1.20 13.13 4.80
N ALA A 110 2.23 13.83 5.25
CA ALA A 110 3.26 14.38 4.37
C ALA A 110 3.99 13.28 3.56
N ARG A 111 4.21 12.12 4.18
CA ARG A 111 4.78 10.95 3.49
C ARG A 111 3.81 10.33 2.50
N LEU A 112 2.54 10.19 2.89
CA LEU A 112 1.50 9.69 2.01
C LEU A 112 1.37 10.57 0.75
N GLU A 113 1.31 11.89 0.90
CA GLU A 113 1.20 12.83 -0.23
C GLU A 113 2.38 12.72 -1.20
N GLY A 114 3.60 12.65 -0.66
CA GLY A 114 4.79 12.44 -1.48
C GLY A 114 4.75 11.11 -2.24
N LEU A 115 4.43 10.02 -1.53
CA LEU A 115 4.39 8.68 -2.09
C LEU A 115 3.29 8.54 -3.15
N LEU A 116 2.09 9.09 -2.89
CA LEU A 116 1.01 9.15 -3.86
C LEU A 116 1.43 9.90 -5.12
N SER A 117 2.05 11.09 -4.98
CA SER A 117 2.52 11.85 -6.13
C SER A 117 3.47 11.04 -7.01
N ASP A 118 4.38 10.26 -6.40
CA ASP A 118 5.35 9.44 -7.12
C ASP A 118 4.68 8.23 -7.79
N ILE A 119 3.79 7.52 -7.10
CA ILE A 119 3.05 6.36 -7.63
C ILE A 119 2.15 6.76 -8.79
N LEU A 120 1.35 7.82 -8.61
CA LEU A 120 0.43 8.32 -9.64
C LEU A 120 1.20 8.73 -10.90
N ALA A 121 2.35 9.38 -10.76
CA ALA A 121 3.20 9.73 -11.90
C ALA A 121 3.81 8.49 -12.58
N ARG A 122 4.34 7.53 -11.80
CA ARG A 122 5.01 6.32 -12.30
C ARG A 122 4.07 5.42 -13.08
N TRP A 123 2.86 5.21 -12.56
CA TRP A 123 1.84 4.33 -13.16
C TRP A 123 0.81 5.06 -14.02
N ARG A 124 0.93 6.39 -14.15
CA ARG A 124 -0.01 7.25 -14.90
C ARG A 124 -1.46 7.10 -14.42
N ILE A 125 -1.64 7.03 -13.11
CA ILE A 125 -2.93 6.91 -12.46
C ILE A 125 -3.46 8.32 -12.19
N GLY A 126 -4.71 8.61 -12.57
CA GLY A 126 -5.38 9.87 -12.26
C GLY A 126 -5.83 9.93 -10.79
N PRO A 127 -6.13 11.13 -10.25
CA PRO A 127 -6.58 11.28 -8.87
C PRO A 127 -7.87 10.49 -8.56
N GLU A 128 -8.72 10.24 -9.55
CA GLU A 128 -9.91 9.40 -9.44
C GLU A 128 -9.62 7.92 -9.14
N GLY A 129 -8.37 7.49 -9.32
CA GLY A 129 -7.90 6.15 -8.99
C GLY A 129 -7.46 5.98 -7.53
N VAL A 130 -7.42 7.06 -6.72
CA VAL A 130 -7.11 6.98 -5.29
C VAL A 130 -8.40 6.76 -4.51
N ILE A 131 -8.51 5.61 -3.84
CA ILE A 131 -9.75 5.15 -3.18
C ILE A 131 -9.53 4.63 -1.76
#